data_AF-A0A6C1T0P1-F1
#
_entry.id   AF-A0A6C1T0P1-F1
#
_cell.length_a   1.000
_cell.length_b   1.000
_cell.length_c   1.000
_cell.angle_alpha   90.00
_cell.angle_beta   90.00
_cell.angle_gamma   90.00
#
_symmetry.space_group_name_H-M   'P 1'
#
loop_
_entity.id
_entity.type
_entity.pdbx_description
1 polymer ?
#
loop_
_entity_poly.entity_id
_entity_poly.type
_entity_poly.pdbx_seq_one_letter_code
_entity_poly.pdbx_strand_id
1 'polypeptide(L)' 'MTATFDAKHAHPARKRTDDEPWPIWAALMVFLNILVISGMVWGLPGLVTVMVGAAIAMVLLLMLIVTG' A
#
# COMPACT_ATOMS: atom_id res chain seq x y z
N MET A 1 -5.78 42.25 -31.23
CA MET A 1 -6.32 41.00 -31.78
C MET A 1 -5.45 39.85 -31.32
N THR A 2 -6.03 38.95 -30.51
CA THR A 2 -5.74 37.50 -30.44
C THR A 2 -4.29 37.03 -30.26
N ALA A 3 -3.87 36.90 -28.99
CA ALA A 3 -3.06 35.77 -28.55
C ALA A 3 -3.45 35.42 -27.10
N THR A 4 -4.69 34.93 -26.94
CA THR A 4 -5.27 34.44 -25.68
C THR A 4 -5.65 32.95 -25.75
N PHE A 5 -4.96 32.10 -26.54
CA PHE A 5 -5.52 30.77 -26.82
C PHE A 5 -4.55 29.58 -26.92
N ASP A 6 -3.34 29.60 -26.37
CA ASP A 6 -2.55 28.36 -26.29
C ASP A 6 -1.67 28.28 -25.03
N ALA A 7 -2.33 28.25 -23.87
CA ALA A 7 -1.75 27.73 -22.64
C ALA A 7 -2.78 26.88 -21.87
N LYS A 8 -3.76 26.33 -22.61
CA LYS A 8 -4.65 25.28 -22.08
C LYS A 8 -3.84 23.97 -22.08
N HIS A 9 -3.77 23.34 -20.91
CA HIS A 9 -3.34 21.95 -20.68
C HIS A 9 -1.91 21.68 -20.18
N ALA A 10 -1.27 22.63 -19.51
CA ALA A 10 -0.42 22.20 -18.39
C ALA A 10 -1.34 21.98 -17.17
N HIS A 11 -2.03 20.84 -17.15
CA HIS A 11 -2.55 20.30 -15.90
C HIS A 11 -1.29 19.97 -15.09
N PRO A 12 -0.93 20.70 -14.01
CA PRO A 12 0.03 20.11 -13.09
C PRO A 12 -0.63 18.83 -12.61
N ALA A 13 -0.02 17.71 -13.00
CA ALA A 13 -0.41 16.39 -12.53
C ALA A 13 -0.50 16.48 -11.01
N ARG A 14 -1.69 16.11 -10.52
CA ARG A 14 -2.13 16.07 -9.13
C ARG A 14 -1.00 15.71 -8.16
N LYS A 15 -0.32 16.73 -7.64
CA LYS A 15 0.55 16.61 -6.48
C LYS A 15 -0.27 17.01 -5.26
N ARG A 16 -0.98 16.03 -4.71
CA ARG A 16 -1.63 16.06 -3.40
C ARG A 16 -1.78 14.60 -2.96
N THR A 17 -0.68 14.04 -2.49
CA THR A 17 -0.66 12.82 -1.69
C THR A 17 0.10 13.11 -0.40
N ASP A 18 0.01 14.34 0.09
CA ASP A 18 0.93 14.83 1.11
C ASP A 18 0.47 14.54 2.55
N ASP A 19 -0.80 14.17 2.82
CA ASP A 19 -1.25 13.93 4.22
C ASP A 19 -2.51 13.05 4.35
N GLU A 20 -2.80 12.13 3.43
CA GLU A 20 -3.95 11.23 3.61
C GLU A 20 -3.48 9.94 4.30
N PRO A 21 -3.77 9.71 5.61
CA PRO A 21 -3.47 8.43 6.27
C PRO A 21 -4.34 7.27 5.74
N TRP A 22 -5.27 7.58 4.84
CA TRP A 22 -6.25 6.65 4.31
C TRP A 22 -5.67 5.37 3.68
N PRO A 23 -4.56 5.40 2.91
CA PRO A 23 -3.98 4.18 2.35
C PRO A 23 -3.46 3.23 3.43
N ILE A 24 -2.93 3.76 4.53
CA ILE A 24 -2.43 2.97 5.67
C ILE A 24 -3.62 2.32 6.40
N TRP A 25 -4.68 3.07 6.64
CA TRP A 25 -5.91 2.52 7.23
C TRP A 25 -6.56 1.46 6.35
N ALA A 26 -6.59 1.66 5.03
CA ALA A 26 -7.11 0.67 4.09
C ALA A 26 -6.29 -0.63 4.12
N ALA A 27 -4.95 -0.52 4.09
CA ALA A 27 -4.06 -1.68 4.20
C ALA A 27 -4.24 -2.41 5.54
N LEU A 28 -4.40 -1.67 6.64
CA LEU A 28 -4.63 -2.25 7.97
C LEU A 28 -5.96 -3.03 8.04
N MET A 29 -7.04 -2.47 7.49
CA MET A 29 -8.34 -3.15 7.46
C MET A 29 -8.31 -4.42 6.61
N VAL A 30 -7.61 -4.39 5.46
CA VAL A 30 -7.41 -5.58 4.63
C VAL A 30 -6.59 -6.64 5.39
N PHE A 31 -5.51 -6.25 6.05
CA PHE A 31 -4.69 -7.16 6.85
C PHE A 31 -5.49 -7.81 7.99
N LEU A 32 -6.24 -7.03 8.76
CA LEU A 32 -7.12 -7.53 9.82
C LEU A 32 -8.16 -8.51 9.30
N ASN A 33 -8.77 -8.23 8.15
CA ASN A 33 -9.77 -9.12 7.56
C ASN A 33 -9.15 -10.47 7.15
N ILE A 34 -7.98 -10.44 6.50
CA ILE A 34 -7.24 -11.66 6.16
C ILE A 34 -6.85 -12.43 7.42
N LEU A 35 -6.41 -11.74 8.49
CA LEU A 35 -6.04 -12.37 9.76
C LEU A 35 -7.24 -13.08 10.41
N VAL A 36 -8.40 -12.41 10.46
CA VAL A 36 -9.64 -12.97 11.03
C VAL A 36 -10.15 -14.14 10.21
N ILE A 37 -10.20 -14.01 8.88
CA ILE A 37 -10.61 -15.11 7.99
C ILE A 37 -9.64 -16.29 8.13
N SER A 38 -8.34 -16.04 8.16
CA SER A 38 -7.34 -17.11 8.30
C SER A 38 -7.47 -17.84 9.63
N GLY A 39 -7.67 -17.10 10.72
CA GLY A 39 -7.95 -17.65 12.05
C GLY A 39 -9.27 -18.42 12.13
N MET A 40 -10.31 -18.00 11.41
CA MET A 40 -11.60 -18.70 11.39
C MET A 40 -11.59 -19.97 10.52
N VAL A 41 -10.94 -19.94 9.35
CA VAL A 41 -11.00 -21.05 8.38
C VAL A 41 -9.97 -22.13 8.70
N TRP A 42 -8.77 -21.75 9.13
CA TRP A 42 -7.68 -22.69 9.38
C TRP A 42 -7.23 -22.75 10.85
N GLY A 43 -7.66 -21.82 11.71
CA GLY A 43 -7.23 -21.79 13.12
C GLY A 43 -5.75 -21.40 13.27
N LEU A 44 -5.03 -22.12 14.13
CA LEU A 44 -3.60 -21.89 14.40
C LEU A 44 -2.71 -21.89 13.14
N PRO A 45 -2.82 -22.85 12.20
CA PRO A 45 -2.00 -22.82 10.98
C PRO A 45 -2.30 -21.62 10.08
N GLY A 46 -3.52 -21.09 10.08
CA GLY A 46 -3.86 -19.86 9.36
C GLY A 46 -3.16 -18.63 9.91
N LEU A 47 -2.95 -18.57 11.23
CA LEU A 47 -2.17 -17.48 11.83
C LEU A 47 -0.68 -17.59 11.46
N VAL A 48 -0.14 -18.81 11.42
CA VAL A 48 1.26 -19.05 11.07
C VAL A 48 1.54 -18.66 9.62
N THR A 49 0.65 -18.96 8.68
CA THR A 49 0.85 -18.60 7.26
C THR A 49 0.91 -17.08 7.05
N VAL A 50 0.09 -16.30 7.77
CA VAL A 50 0.14 -14.83 7.72
C VAL A 50 1.44 -14.29 8.33
N MET A 51 1.88 -14.84 9.48
CA MET A 51 3.16 -14.48 10.10
C MET A 51 4.35 -14.77 9.18
N VAL A 52 4.37 -15.94 8.53
CA VAL A 52 5.44 -16.32 7.59
C VAL A 52 5.46 -15.37 6.38
N GLY A 53 4.31 -15.04 5.81
CA GLY A 53 4.21 -14.08 4.71
C GLY A 53 4.75 -12.69 5.10
N ALA A 54 4.40 -12.20 6.28
CA ALA A 54 4.90 -10.92 6.80
C ALA A 54 6.43 -10.94 7.02
N ALA A 55 6.97 -12.04 7.55
CA ALA A 55 8.41 -12.19 7.73
C ALA A 55 9.17 -12.17 6.38
N ILE A 56 8.65 -12.86 5.37
CA ILE A 56 9.24 -12.86 4.02
C ILE A 56 9.22 -11.44 3.43
N ALA A 57 8.10 -10.73 3.55
CA ALA A 57 8.00 -9.35 3.08
C ALA A 57 9.05 -8.45 3.75
N MET A 58 9.27 -8.61 5.06
CA MET A 58 10.28 -7.87 5.81
C MET A 58 11.71 -8.16 5.31
N VAL A 59 12.02 -9.43 5.04
CA VAL A 59 13.34 -9.84 4.49
C VAL A 59 13.57 -9.25 3.11
N LEU A 60 12.57 -9.28 2.22
CA LEU A 60 12.67 -8.67 0.89
C LEU A 60 12.89 -7.15 0.98
N LEU A 61 12.22 -6.48 1.91
CA LEU A 61 12.39 -5.06 2.16
C LEU A 61 13.81 -4.75 2.64
N LEU A 62 14.35 -5.55 3.55
CA LEU A 62 15.73 -5.43 4.01
C LEU A 62 16.74 -5.69 2.88
N MET A 63 16.52 -6.71 2.06
CA MET A 63 17.37 -6.97 0.88
C MET A 63 17.37 -5.77 -0.07
N LEU A 64 16.19 -5.20 -0.34
CA LEU A 64 16.05 -4.03 -1.21
C LEU A 64 16.77 -2.80 -0.65
N ILE A 65 16.73 -2.58 0.66
CA ILE A 65 17.49 -1.50 1.32
C ILE A 65 19.00 -1.74 1.24
N VAL A 66 19.46 -2.99 1.36
CA VAL A 66 20.89 -3.32 1.36
C VAL A 66 21.51 -3.24 -0.04
N THR A 67 20.79 -3.66 -1.08
CA THR A 67 21.29 -3.62 -2.46
C THR A 67 20.99 -2.31 -3.21
N GLY A 68 20.11 -1.48 -2.66
CA GLY A 68 19.67 -0.21 -3.24
C GLY A 68 20.53 0.99 -2.85
#